data_AF-A0A316S2J4-F1
#
_entry.id   AF-A0A316S2J4-F1
#
_cell.length_a   1.000
_cell.length_b   1.000
_cell.length_c   1.000
_cell.angle_alpha   90.00
_cell.angle_beta   90.00
_cell.angle_gamma   90.00
#
_symmetry.space_group_name_H-M   'P 1'
#
loop_
_entity.id
_entity.type
_entity.pdbx_description
1 polymer ?
#
loop_
_entity_poly.entity_id
_entity_poly.type
_entity_poly.pdbx_seq_one_letter_code
_entity_poly.pdbx_strand_id
1 'polypeptide(L)'
;MSRHTYGMPGHPAEHCQKGISIMEKIYVIVPNYRPTEDGFAALTRQICDRGYTLIVVDDRAPDADVPPTEPPDERMILLHHARHRGRGAAVRTGLAHIRDVLLPADLPPEDWEDGHPRPGSALIAIMAASTVFLAEDLDLMLDAARRQENRKRLVVGVRHPDRRRSFFPRLWNGFVHVVFHLLVQAHVPTDMTGLRVCDASYLPEILELEGEHADYELRQLHWFSRHGDGFCEVDLRGDLPHARKNRRIVLDSVRLHLRAIRFTGSSMFSSLLEYGVFCLLHYFLRDGLPHTGDAIAIVVSRLLGNGCNYLINCRFVFRRKPDRKSVFQFAVLTGTSIGLCAVMLYLWKLTGWPVPLCKILADLCVFAVSYLVQSKLIFRRKNKKREP
;
A
#
# COMPACT_ATOMS: atom_id res chain seq x y z
N MET A 1 74.13 0.37 23.07
CA MET A 1 72.84 0.17 23.75
C MET A 1 71.75 1.01 23.10
N SER A 2 70.83 0.35 22.41
CA SER A 2 69.38 0.61 22.39
C SER A 2 68.87 1.98 21.90
N ARG A 3 68.38 2.07 20.64
CA ARG A 3 66.96 1.94 20.21
C ARG A 3 66.06 3.08 20.74
N HIS A 4 65.52 3.90 19.82
CA HIS A 4 64.13 3.72 19.37
C HIS A 4 63.82 4.54 18.12
N THR A 5 63.35 3.82 17.11
CA THR A 5 62.76 4.23 15.84
C THR A 5 61.36 4.79 16.04
N TYR A 6 61.03 5.91 15.38
CA TYR A 6 59.68 6.20 14.91
C TYR A 6 59.74 6.31 13.38
N GLY A 7 59.34 5.23 12.71
CA GLY A 7 59.09 5.21 11.28
C GLY A 7 57.72 5.80 11.00
N MET A 8 57.67 6.76 10.08
CA MET A 8 56.46 7.12 9.36
C MET A 8 56.15 5.97 8.38
N PRO A 9 54.99 5.28 8.46
CA PRO A 9 54.57 4.39 7.40
C PRO A 9 54.02 5.25 6.26
N GLY A 10 54.56 5.01 5.07
CA GLY A 10 54.34 5.83 3.89
C GLY A 10 52.92 5.80 3.35
N HIS A 11 52.69 6.71 2.41
CA HIS A 11 51.63 6.64 1.42
C HIS A 11 51.49 5.21 0.88
N PRO A 12 50.37 4.52 1.10
CA PRO A 12 50.02 3.37 0.30
C PRO A 12 49.43 3.88 -1.00
N ALA A 13 50.24 3.75 -2.05
CA ALA A 13 49.86 3.32 -3.39
C ALA A 13 48.41 3.58 -3.83
N GLU A 14 48.31 4.38 -4.89
CA GLU A 14 47.40 4.19 -6.01
C GLU A 14 46.92 2.73 -6.15
N HIS A 15 45.76 2.42 -5.57
CA HIS A 15 44.93 1.34 -6.09
C HIS A 15 44.09 1.92 -7.21
N CYS A 16 44.74 1.95 -8.37
CA CYS A 16 44.11 1.99 -9.68
C CYS A 16 43.27 0.72 -9.83
N GLN A 17 42.06 0.70 -9.25
CA GLN A 17 41.00 -0.18 -9.74
C GLN A 17 40.49 0.47 -11.02
N LYS A 18 40.90 -0.10 -12.16
CA LYS A 18 40.17 -0.02 -13.43
C LYS A 18 38.77 -0.62 -13.20
N GLY A 19 37.88 0.14 -12.58
CA GLY A 19 36.45 -0.04 -12.76
C GLY A 19 36.12 0.54 -14.12
N ILE A 20 35.62 -0.29 -15.03
CA ILE A 20 34.90 0.22 -16.19
C ILE A 20 33.85 1.17 -15.62
N SER A 21 33.94 2.46 -15.94
CA SER A 21 32.94 3.44 -15.54
C SER A 21 31.64 3.03 -16.23
N ILE A 22 30.78 2.32 -15.51
CA ILE A 22 29.41 2.06 -15.92
C ILE A 22 28.81 3.42 -16.27
N MET A 23 28.50 3.67 -17.53
CA MET A 23 27.78 4.88 -17.91
C MET A 23 26.34 4.68 -17.47
N GLU A 24 26.04 5.12 -16.25
CA GLU A 24 24.72 5.02 -15.64
C GLU A 24 23.68 5.74 -16.53
N LYS A 25 22.73 4.97 -17.05
CA LYS A 25 21.60 5.51 -17.83
C LYS A 25 20.51 6.01 -16.89
N ILE A 26 19.93 7.18 -17.19
CA ILE A 26 18.90 7.79 -16.36
C ILE A 26 17.61 7.95 -17.15
N TYR A 27 16.56 7.31 -16.66
CA TYR A 27 15.22 7.36 -17.24
C TYR A 27 14.27 8.09 -16.28
N VAL A 28 13.51 9.05 -16.80
CA VAL A 28 12.53 9.82 -16.02
C VAL A 28 11.14 9.54 -16.54
N ILE A 29 10.28 8.96 -15.71
CA ILE A 29 8.87 8.70 -16.03
C ILE A 29 8.01 9.82 -15.46
N VAL A 30 7.23 10.45 -16.35
CA VAL A 30 6.16 11.37 -15.99
C VAL A 30 4.82 10.75 -16.38
N PRO A 31 4.05 10.20 -15.41
CA PRO A 31 2.74 9.64 -15.68
C PRO A 31 1.68 10.76 -15.75
N ASN A 32 0.70 10.60 -16.62
CA ASN A 32 -0.49 11.45 -16.76
C ASN A 32 -0.17 12.86 -17.30
N TYR A 33 0.36 12.88 -18.53
CA TYR A 33 0.66 14.08 -19.32
C TYR A 33 -0.50 15.09 -19.37
N ARG A 34 -0.21 16.38 -19.18
CA ARG A 34 -1.09 17.52 -19.47
C ARG A 34 -0.30 18.68 -20.10
N PRO A 35 -0.39 18.92 -21.43
CA PRO A 35 0.39 19.92 -22.16
C PRO A 35 0.07 21.35 -21.73
N THR A 36 -1.13 21.59 -21.20
CA THR A 36 -1.63 22.92 -20.82
C THR A 36 -1.24 23.34 -19.41
N GLU A 37 -0.50 22.53 -18.66
CA GLU A 37 0.03 22.97 -17.36
C GLU A 37 1.28 23.82 -17.60
N ASP A 38 1.23 25.08 -17.18
CA ASP A 38 2.36 26.02 -17.25
C ASP A 38 3.65 25.35 -16.73
N GLY A 39 4.80 25.59 -17.36
CA GLY A 39 6.10 25.08 -16.87
C GLY A 39 6.46 23.62 -17.23
N PHE A 40 5.55 22.81 -17.78
CA PHE A 40 5.90 21.44 -18.22
C PHE A 40 6.96 21.41 -19.35
N ALA A 41 6.83 22.32 -20.33
CA ALA A 41 7.81 22.46 -21.41
C ALA A 41 9.20 22.87 -20.89
N ALA A 42 9.25 23.72 -19.86
CA ALA A 42 10.50 24.09 -19.22
C ALA A 42 11.14 22.91 -18.47
N LEU A 43 10.33 22.14 -17.73
CA LEU A 43 10.79 20.92 -17.06
C LEU A 43 11.33 19.88 -18.07
N THR A 44 10.63 19.69 -19.18
CA THR A 44 11.04 18.78 -20.26
C THR A 44 12.42 19.15 -20.79
N ARG A 45 12.63 20.43 -21.14
CA ARG A 45 13.94 20.92 -21.58
C ARG A 45 15.00 20.71 -20.52
N GLN A 46 14.73 21.09 -19.27
CA GLN A 46 15.70 20.92 -18.17
C GLN A 46 16.13 19.46 -17.94
N ILE A 47 15.24 18.49 -18.17
CA ILE A 47 15.55 17.06 -18.06
C ILE A 47 16.37 16.60 -19.27
N CYS A 48 15.97 16.99 -20.48
CA CYS A 48 16.67 16.59 -21.71
C CYS A 48 18.06 17.24 -21.82
N ASP A 49 18.22 18.49 -21.38
CA ASP A 49 19.48 19.23 -21.34
C ASP A 49 20.51 18.58 -20.40
N ARG A 50 20.05 17.85 -19.36
CA ARG A 50 20.91 17.02 -18.48
C ARG A 50 21.32 15.70 -19.12
N GLY A 51 20.78 15.41 -20.29
CA GLY A 51 21.01 14.17 -21.02
C GLY A 51 20.16 12.99 -20.54
N TYR A 52 19.10 13.23 -19.75
CA TYR A 52 18.23 12.15 -19.28
C TYR A 52 17.18 11.80 -20.34
N THR A 53 16.77 10.53 -20.38
CA THR A 53 15.70 10.07 -21.27
C THR A 53 14.36 10.27 -20.57
N LEU A 54 13.47 11.05 -21.16
CA LEU A 54 12.17 11.40 -20.59
C LEU A 54 11.06 10.55 -21.22
N ILE A 55 10.37 9.76 -20.40
CA ILE A 55 9.21 8.96 -20.79
C ILE A 55 7.95 9.64 -20.26
N VAL A 56 7.16 10.20 -21.17
CA VAL A 56 5.89 10.84 -20.88
C VAL A 56 4.76 9.87 -21.25
N VAL A 57 3.88 9.58 -20.29
CA VAL A 57 2.74 8.68 -20.54
C VAL A 57 1.43 9.45 -20.48
N ASP A 58 0.78 9.60 -21.62
CA ASP A 58 -0.54 10.19 -21.74
C ASP A 58 -1.64 9.14 -21.47
N ASP A 59 -2.37 9.37 -20.38
CA ASP A 59 -3.41 8.49 -19.87
C ASP A 59 -4.81 9.13 -20.02
N ARG A 60 -4.99 10.11 -20.91
CA ARG A 60 -6.31 10.69 -21.19
C ARG A 60 -7.14 9.75 -22.06
N ALA A 61 -8.44 9.64 -21.78
CA ALA A 61 -9.38 9.01 -22.71
C ALA A 61 -9.47 9.84 -24.00
N PRO A 62 -9.72 9.23 -25.18
CA PRO A 62 -9.57 9.88 -26.49
C PRO A 62 -10.58 11.02 -26.84
N ASP A 63 -11.27 11.62 -25.86
CA ASP A 63 -12.13 12.79 -26.04
C ASP A 63 -11.43 14.13 -25.70
N ALA A 64 -10.11 14.11 -25.47
CA ALA A 64 -9.35 15.35 -25.29
C ALA A 64 -8.94 15.88 -26.68
N ASP A 65 -9.59 16.97 -27.11
CA ASP A 65 -9.41 17.73 -28.37
C ASP A 65 -7.98 18.27 -28.65
N VAL A 66 -6.96 17.79 -27.95
CA VAL A 66 -5.57 18.24 -28.13
C VAL A 66 -4.77 17.09 -28.74
N PRO A 67 -4.35 17.19 -30.01
CA PRO A 67 -3.47 16.18 -30.61
C PRO A 67 -2.17 16.09 -29.79
N PRO A 68 -1.52 14.91 -29.78
CA PRO A 68 -0.20 14.79 -29.18
C PRO A 68 0.74 15.78 -29.85
N THR A 69 1.24 16.75 -29.09
CA THR A 69 2.37 17.56 -29.55
C THR A 69 3.55 16.63 -29.77
N GLU A 70 4.15 16.69 -30.95
CA GLU A 70 5.41 16.01 -31.23
C GLU A 70 6.41 16.30 -30.11
N PRO A 71 7.18 15.28 -29.68
CA PRO A 71 8.18 15.50 -28.65
C PRO A 71 9.16 16.58 -29.14
N PRO A 72 9.42 17.63 -28.34
CA PRO A 72 10.30 18.71 -28.73
C PRO A 72 11.79 18.31 -28.77
N ASP A 73 12.10 17.07 -28.36
CA ASP A 73 13.45 16.53 -28.19
C ASP A 73 13.43 15.01 -28.48
N GLU A 74 14.48 14.48 -29.13
CA GLU A 74 14.63 13.05 -29.43
C GLU A 74 14.72 12.17 -28.17
N ARG A 75 15.13 12.75 -27.03
CA ARG A 75 15.17 12.06 -25.72
C ARG A 75 13.81 12.02 -25.04
N MET A 76 12.80 12.70 -25.57
CA MET A 76 11.44 12.64 -25.08
C MET A 76 10.62 11.61 -25.84
N ILE A 77 10.17 10.59 -25.13
CA ILE A 77 9.32 9.51 -25.64
C ILE A 77 7.91 9.70 -25.11
N LEU A 78 6.94 9.79 -26.01
CA LEU A 78 5.52 9.93 -25.68
C LEU A 78 4.79 8.60 -25.89
N LEU A 79 4.20 8.06 -24.82
CA LEU A 79 3.40 6.84 -24.82
C LEU A 79 1.92 7.18 -24.61
N HIS A 80 1.02 6.47 -25.28
CA HIS A 80 -0.42 6.73 -25.23
C HIS A 80 -1.21 5.53 -24.74
N HIS A 81 -2.20 5.79 -23.88
CA HIS A 81 -3.25 4.83 -23.59
C HIS A 81 -4.51 5.10 -24.41
N ALA A 82 -5.10 4.04 -24.98
CA ALA A 82 -6.35 4.12 -25.74
C ALA A 82 -7.58 4.52 -24.89
N ARG A 83 -7.46 4.47 -23.56
CA ARG A 83 -8.48 4.86 -22.59
C ARG A 83 -7.80 5.24 -21.28
N HIS A 84 -8.46 6.04 -20.44
CA HIS A 84 -7.93 6.35 -19.11
C HIS A 84 -7.86 5.09 -18.23
N ARG A 85 -6.64 4.68 -17.88
CA ARG A 85 -6.33 3.50 -17.05
C ARG A 85 -5.87 3.86 -15.64
N GLY A 86 -5.45 5.09 -15.42
CA GLY A 86 -4.96 5.61 -14.15
C GLY A 86 -3.44 5.80 -14.10
N ARG A 87 -3.01 6.66 -13.16
CA ARG A 87 -1.60 6.98 -12.90
C ARG A 87 -0.74 5.74 -12.65
N GLY A 88 -1.25 4.72 -11.96
CA GLY A 88 -0.50 3.48 -11.69
C GLY A 88 -0.21 2.71 -12.97
N ALA A 89 -1.22 2.55 -13.83
CA ALA A 89 -1.06 1.95 -15.15
C ALA A 89 -0.09 2.76 -16.02
N ALA A 90 -0.16 4.09 -15.99
CA ALA A 90 0.75 4.95 -16.73
C ALA A 90 2.22 4.73 -16.31
N VAL A 91 2.50 4.66 -15.01
CA VAL A 91 3.85 4.32 -14.51
C VAL A 91 4.26 2.92 -15.00
N ARG A 92 3.38 1.92 -14.92
CA ARG A 92 3.69 0.56 -15.39
C ARG A 92 4.04 0.52 -16.88
N THR A 93 3.30 1.26 -17.69
CA THR A 93 3.58 1.38 -19.13
C THR A 93 4.96 1.98 -19.38
N GLY A 94 5.32 3.06 -18.67
CA GLY A 94 6.66 3.65 -18.76
C GLY A 94 7.76 2.69 -18.33
N LEU A 95 7.59 2.00 -17.19
CA LEU A 95 8.55 1.01 -16.69
C LEU A 95 8.71 -0.18 -17.66
N ALA A 96 7.62 -0.66 -18.24
CA ALA A 96 7.65 -1.74 -19.22
C ALA A 96 8.38 -1.31 -20.50
N HIS A 97 8.15 -0.08 -20.96
CA HIS A 97 8.86 0.46 -22.11
C HIS A 97 10.38 0.59 -21.85
N ILE A 98 10.78 1.04 -20.65
CA ILE A 98 12.19 1.06 -20.25
C ILE A 98 12.78 -0.35 -20.30
N ARG A 99 12.11 -1.35 -19.71
CA ARG A 99 12.57 -2.75 -19.68
C ARG A 99 12.68 -3.37 -21.08
N ASP A 100 11.65 -3.21 -21.90
CA ASP A 100 11.47 -3.98 -23.12
C ASP A 100 12.12 -3.33 -24.34
N VAL A 101 12.33 -2.01 -24.32
CA VAL A 101 12.80 -1.23 -25.48
C VAL A 101 14.09 -0.49 -25.18
N LEU A 102 14.13 0.30 -24.10
CA LEU A 102 15.24 1.23 -23.87
C LEU A 102 16.48 0.52 -23.34
N LEU A 103 16.34 -0.27 -22.26
CA LEU A 103 17.49 -0.95 -21.66
C LEU A 103 18.22 -1.88 -22.65
N PRO A 104 17.54 -2.71 -23.47
CA PRO A 104 18.23 -3.54 -24.47
C PRO A 104 18.97 -2.74 -25.55
N ALA A 105 18.53 -1.52 -25.84
CA ALA A 105 19.18 -0.63 -26.81
C ALA A 105 20.31 0.20 -26.18
N ASP A 106 20.17 0.57 -24.90
CA ASP A 106 21.04 1.52 -24.20
C ASP A 106 22.17 0.86 -23.41
N LEU A 107 21.96 -0.35 -22.88
CA LEU A 107 22.93 -1.02 -22.02
C LEU A 107 23.75 -2.06 -22.79
N PRO A 108 25.09 -2.02 -22.66
CA PRO A 108 25.95 -3.02 -23.28
C PRO A 108 25.82 -4.37 -22.55
N PRO A 109 26.18 -5.50 -23.19
CA PRO A 109 25.98 -6.85 -22.63
C PRO A 109 26.63 -7.07 -21.25
N GLU A 110 27.72 -6.39 -20.95
CA GLU A 110 28.42 -6.45 -19.66
C GLU A 110 27.65 -5.85 -18.47
N ASP A 111 26.64 -5.01 -18.76
CA ASP A 111 25.76 -4.40 -17.76
C ASP A 111 24.52 -5.26 -17.48
N TRP A 112 24.49 -6.50 -17.97
CA TRP A 112 23.43 -7.47 -17.70
C TRP A 112 23.92 -8.63 -16.82
N GLU A 113 23.04 -9.09 -15.93
CA GLU A 113 23.22 -10.27 -15.08
C GLU A 113 21.88 -11.02 -15.01
N ASP A 114 21.89 -12.31 -15.36
CA ASP A 114 20.70 -13.18 -15.39
C ASP A 114 19.49 -12.61 -16.17
N GLY A 115 19.75 -11.85 -17.24
CA GLY A 115 18.70 -11.22 -18.06
C GLY A 115 18.10 -9.96 -17.43
N HIS A 116 18.76 -9.38 -16.43
CA HIS A 116 18.39 -8.14 -15.77
C HIS A 116 19.54 -7.14 -15.76
N PRO A 117 19.28 -5.82 -15.74
CA PRO A 117 20.34 -4.83 -15.57
C PRO A 117 21.07 -5.05 -14.25
N ARG A 118 22.39 -4.97 -14.27
CA ARG A 118 23.19 -4.98 -13.05
C ARG A 118 22.86 -3.76 -12.18
N PRO A 119 22.90 -3.90 -10.84
CA PRO A 119 22.75 -2.75 -9.95
C PRO A 119 23.77 -1.66 -10.29
N GLY A 120 23.28 -0.42 -10.43
CA GLY A 120 24.08 0.75 -10.81
C GLY A 120 24.17 1.02 -12.31
N SER A 121 23.70 0.12 -13.18
CA SER A 121 23.74 0.32 -14.64
C SER A 121 22.72 1.34 -15.13
N ALA A 122 21.57 1.44 -14.45
CA ALA A 122 20.57 2.45 -14.78
C ALA A 122 19.69 2.84 -13.58
N LEU A 123 19.33 4.12 -13.50
CA LEU A 123 18.39 4.65 -12.54
C LEU A 123 17.08 5.06 -13.22
N ILE A 124 15.99 4.85 -12.49
CA ILE A 124 14.65 5.22 -12.92
C ILE A 124 14.06 6.18 -11.90
N ALA A 125 13.81 7.40 -12.34
CA ALA A 125 13.06 8.39 -11.60
C ALA A 125 11.59 8.36 -12.03
N ILE A 126 10.67 8.41 -11.08
CA ILE A 126 9.24 8.57 -11.33
C ILE A 126 8.81 9.85 -10.64
N MET A 127 8.28 10.80 -11.40
CA MET A 127 7.88 12.10 -10.87
C MET A 127 6.50 12.49 -11.40
N ALA A 128 5.75 13.28 -10.63
CA ALA A 128 4.49 13.82 -11.15
C ALA A 128 4.77 15.00 -12.10
N ALA A 129 3.96 15.16 -13.14
CA ALA A 129 3.88 16.40 -13.89
C ALA A 129 3.33 17.48 -12.95
N SER A 130 4.20 18.23 -12.30
CA SER A 130 3.82 19.44 -11.59
C SER A 130 5.00 20.40 -11.57
N THR A 131 4.70 21.68 -11.77
CA THR A 131 5.62 22.85 -11.70
C THR A 131 6.40 23.01 -10.41
N VAL A 132 6.10 22.17 -9.43
CA VAL A 132 6.62 22.23 -8.08
C VAL A 132 7.99 21.58 -7.98
N PHE A 133 8.38 20.75 -8.95
CA PHE A 133 9.67 20.07 -8.99
C PHE A 133 10.67 20.88 -9.83
N LEU A 134 11.79 21.22 -9.21
CA LEU A 134 12.95 21.70 -9.96
C LEU A 134 13.73 20.48 -10.44
N ALA A 135 14.36 20.57 -11.61
CA ALA A 135 15.28 19.52 -12.06
C ALA A 135 16.45 19.32 -11.05
N GLU A 136 16.74 20.33 -10.23
CA GLU A 136 17.65 20.25 -9.09
C GLU A 136 17.21 19.23 -8.02
N ASP A 137 15.90 19.09 -7.77
CA ASP A 137 15.39 18.06 -6.85
C ASP A 137 15.64 16.66 -7.41
N LEU A 138 15.54 16.50 -8.73
CA LEU A 138 15.83 15.24 -9.41
C LEU A 138 17.33 14.90 -9.29
N ASP A 139 18.22 15.87 -9.51
CA ASP A 139 19.66 15.68 -9.35
C ASP A 139 20.01 15.22 -7.92
N LEU A 140 19.44 15.87 -6.90
CA LEU A 140 19.63 15.50 -5.50
C LEU A 140 19.16 14.07 -5.20
N MET A 141 18.02 13.68 -5.78
CA MET A 141 17.45 12.34 -5.63
C MET A 141 18.31 11.27 -6.31
N LEU A 142 18.83 11.55 -7.52
CA LEU A 142 19.71 10.66 -8.26
C LEU A 142 21.04 10.48 -7.50
N ASP A 143 21.63 11.56 -6.99
CA ASP A 143 22.83 11.50 -6.16
C ASP A 143 22.61 10.70 -4.87
N ALA A 144 21.44 10.82 -4.25
CA ALA A 144 21.09 10.00 -3.10
C ALA A 144 20.98 8.51 -3.47
N ALA A 145 20.42 8.19 -4.65
CA ALA A 145 20.31 6.83 -5.17
C ALA A 145 21.68 6.21 -5.47
N ARG A 146 22.59 6.96 -6.10
CA ARG A 146 23.99 6.54 -6.32
C ARG A 146 24.69 6.16 -5.03
N ARG A 147 24.48 6.92 -3.96
CA ARG A 147 25.05 6.63 -2.63
C ARG A 147 24.45 5.40 -1.94
N GLN A 148 23.39 4.80 -2.51
CA GLN A 148 22.80 3.56 -2.00
C GLN A 148 23.38 2.29 -2.65
N GLU A 149 24.60 2.34 -3.21
CA GLU A 149 25.29 1.15 -3.76
C GLU A 149 25.09 -0.10 -2.89
N ASN A 150 24.65 -1.20 -3.51
CA ASN A 150 24.30 -2.49 -2.89
C ASN A 150 23.15 -2.49 -1.86
N ARG A 151 22.31 -1.45 -1.80
CA ARG A 151 21.11 -1.45 -0.95
C ARG A 151 19.83 -1.46 -1.78
N LYS A 152 18.93 -2.36 -1.41
CA LYS A 152 17.62 -2.49 -2.05
C LYS A 152 16.63 -1.47 -1.51
N ARG A 153 16.92 -0.19 -1.75
CA ARG A 153 16.15 0.94 -1.22
C ARG A 153 15.45 1.72 -2.31
N LEU A 154 14.24 2.17 -1.99
CA LEU A 154 13.57 3.20 -2.76
C LEU A 154 13.96 4.56 -2.20
N VAL A 155 14.53 5.41 -3.04
CA VAL A 155 14.79 6.81 -2.68
C VAL A 155 13.51 7.60 -2.85
N VAL A 156 13.10 8.34 -1.83
CA VAL A 156 11.82 9.05 -1.78
C VAL A 156 12.04 10.49 -1.39
N GLY A 157 11.53 11.41 -2.23
CA GLY A 157 11.61 12.84 -1.98
C GLY A 157 10.51 13.27 -1.02
N VAL A 158 10.89 13.84 0.12
CA VAL A 158 9.98 14.35 1.14
C VAL A 158 10.06 15.88 1.22
N ARG A 159 8.94 16.55 1.48
CA ARG A 159 8.95 17.98 1.85
C ARG A 159 8.13 18.19 3.10
N HIS A 160 8.78 18.69 4.13
CA HIS A 160 8.12 18.95 5.40
C HIS A 160 7.27 20.21 5.28
N PRO A 161 5.94 20.14 5.51
CA PRO A 161 5.11 21.32 5.56
C PRO A 161 5.58 22.24 6.69
N ASP A 162 5.48 23.55 6.49
CA ASP A 162 5.89 24.53 7.50
C ASP A 162 5.17 24.26 8.83
N ARG A 163 5.95 23.84 9.84
CA ARG A 163 5.47 23.36 11.15
C ARG A 163 4.61 24.39 11.90
N ARG A 164 4.62 25.66 11.46
CA ARG A 164 3.92 26.78 12.09
C ARG A 164 2.44 26.92 11.71
N ARG A 165 1.92 26.27 10.65
CA ARG A 165 0.68 26.76 10.01
C ARG A 165 -0.69 26.14 10.35
N SER A 166 -0.82 24.94 10.94
CA SER A 166 -2.16 24.49 11.43
C SER A 166 -2.10 23.21 12.28
N PHE A 167 -2.97 23.09 13.30
CA PHE A 167 -3.11 21.89 14.15
C PHE A 167 -3.83 20.74 13.43
N PHE A 168 -4.89 21.03 12.66
CA PHE A 168 -5.72 20.02 12.01
C PHE A 168 -4.98 19.14 10.98
N PRO A 169 -4.13 19.67 10.08
CA PRO A 169 -3.33 18.86 9.17
C PRO A 169 -2.31 17.97 9.88
N ARG A 170 -1.75 18.41 11.02
CA ARG A 170 -0.80 17.62 11.81
C ARG A 170 -1.46 16.40 12.44
N LEU A 171 -2.63 16.60 13.06
CA LEU A 171 -3.42 15.51 13.63
C LEU A 171 -3.81 14.49 12.54
N TRP A 172 -4.21 14.99 11.37
CA TRP A 172 -4.58 14.14 10.23
C TRP A 172 -3.39 13.36 9.67
N ASN A 173 -2.22 14.01 9.46
CA ASN A 173 -1.01 13.33 9.01
C ASN A 173 -0.55 12.26 10.02
N GLY A 174 -0.66 12.53 11.33
CA GLY A 174 -0.41 11.53 12.37
C GLY A 174 -1.36 10.33 12.30
N PHE A 175 -2.66 10.56 12.11
CA PHE A 175 -3.64 9.49 11.92
C PHE A 175 -3.34 8.66 10.67
N VAL A 176 -3.00 9.35 9.56
CA VAL A 176 -2.56 8.72 8.31
C VAL A 176 -1.35 7.81 8.56
N HIS A 177 -0.33 8.29 9.29
CA HIS A 177 0.87 7.52 9.62
C HIS A 177 0.52 6.22 10.34
N VAL A 178 -0.32 6.30 11.37
CA VAL A 178 -0.75 5.14 12.16
C VAL A 178 -1.50 4.14 11.29
N VAL A 179 -2.47 4.59 10.48
CA VAL A 179 -3.22 3.70 9.58
C VAL A 179 -2.29 3.04 8.57
N PHE A 180 -1.34 3.79 8.01
CA PHE A 180 -0.40 3.28 7.03
C PHE A 180 0.56 2.26 7.63
N HIS A 181 1.09 2.54 8.82
CA HIS A 181 1.95 1.62 9.54
C HIS A 181 1.19 0.33 9.91
N LEU A 182 -0.08 0.42 10.31
CA LEU A 182 -0.88 -0.76 10.64
C LEU A 182 -1.19 -1.61 9.39
N LEU A 183 -1.49 -0.97 8.26
CA LEU A 183 -1.85 -1.67 7.02
C LEU A 183 -0.64 -2.23 6.26
N VAL A 184 0.42 -1.44 6.15
CA VAL A 184 1.62 -1.77 5.35
C VAL A 184 2.67 -2.48 6.20
N GLN A 185 2.57 -2.40 7.54
CA GLN A 185 3.53 -2.94 8.51
C GLN A 185 4.95 -2.43 8.24
N ALA A 186 5.05 -1.14 7.92
CA ALA A 186 6.24 -0.47 7.43
C ALA A 186 6.26 0.99 7.89
N HIS A 187 7.45 1.53 8.19
CA HIS A 187 7.63 2.97 8.29
C HIS A 187 7.68 3.54 6.87
N VAL A 188 6.63 4.23 6.45
CA VAL A 188 6.57 4.90 5.15
C VAL A 188 6.55 6.40 5.39
N PRO A 189 7.35 7.18 4.65
CA PRO A 189 7.37 8.63 4.79
C PRO A 189 5.96 9.17 4.48
N THR A 190 5.44 10.06 5.32
CA THR A 190 4.08 10.58 5.13
C THR A 190 4.03 11.80 4.25
N ASP A 191 5.12 12.56 4.12
CA ASP A 191 5.19 13.79 3.35
C ASP A 191 5.86 13.58 1.98
N MET A 192 5.45 12.50 1.29
CA MET A 192 5.98 12.16 -0.02
C MET A 192 5.50 13.13 -1.09
N THR A 193 6.45 13.72 -1.80
CA THR A 193 6.18 14.53 -2.99
C THR A 193 5.66 13.68 -4.16
N GLY A 194 5.92 12.37 -4.15
CA GLY A 194 5.66 11.44 -5.23
C GLY A 194 6.76 11.41 -6.30
N LEU A 195 7.87 12.12 -6.07
CA LEU A 195 9.16 11.90 -6.73
C LEU A 195 9.88 10.74 -6.02
N ARG A 196 10.27 9.73 -6.79
CA ARG A 196 10.94 8.54 -6.30
C ARG A 196 11.97 8.07 -7.30
N VAL A 197 13.08 7.52 -6.81
CA VAL A 197 14.15 6.96 -7.64
C VAL A 197 14.45 5.55 -7.18
N CYS A 198 14.55 4.63 -8.13
CA CYS A 198 14.99 3.26 -7.89
C CYS A 198 15.95 2.80 -8.99
N ASP A 199 16.76 1.81 -8.66
CA ASP A 199 17.62 1.13 -9.63
C ASP A 199 16.80 0.27 -10.61
N ALA A 200 17.25 0.18 -11.86
CA ALA A 200 16.60 -0.59 -12.92
C ALA A 200 16.65 -2.10 -12.68
N SER A 201 17.59 -2.60 -11.85
CA SER A 201 17.65 -4.01 -11.44
C SER A 201 16.36 -4.50 -10.76
N TYR A 202 15.55 -3.60 -10.18
CA TYR A 202 14.28 -3.93 -9.52
C TYR A 202 13.06 -3.93 -10.46
N LEU A 203 13.26 -3.65 -11.76
CA LEU A 203 12.17 -3.66 -12.74
C LEU A 203 11.38 -4.97 -12.80
N PRO A 204 12.01 -6.17 -12.77
CA PRO A 204 11.29 -7.44 -12.85
C PRO A 204 10.23 -7.56 -11.76
N GLU A 205 10.58 -7.27 -10.50
CA GLU A 205 9.66 -7.45 -9.39
C GLU A 205 8.65 -6.30 -9.27
N ILE A 206 9.05 -5.06 -9.58
CA ILE A 206 8.15 -3.91 -9.51
C ILE A 206 7.04 -4.01 -10.57
N LEU A 207 7.35 -4.49 -11.78
CA LEU A 207 6.38 -4.63 -12.87
C LEU A 207 5.34 -5.73 -12.64
N GLU A 208 5.68 -6.75 -11.87
CA GLU A 208 4.78 -7.83 -11.46
C GLU A 208 3.71 -7.38 -10.46
N LEU A 209 3.93 -6.26 -9.76
CA LEU A 209 2.96 -5.74 -8.80
C LEU A 209 1.64 -5.40 -9.50
N GLU A 210 0.54 -5.97 -9.00
CA GLU A 210 -0.81 -5.65 -9.48
C GLU A 210 -1.18 -4.20 -9.14
N GLY A 211 -2.06 -3.59 -9.93
CA GLY A 211 -2.60 -2.25 -9.66
C GLY A 211 -2.57 -1.35 -10.89
N GLU A 212 -3.51 -0.42 -10.95
CA GLU A 212 -3.70 0.50 -12.09
C GLU A 212 -3.84 1.98 -11.66
N HIS A 213 -4.05 2.27 -10.36
CA HIS A 213 -4.25 3.61 -9.83
C HIS A 213 -3.20 3.94 -8.72
N ALA A 214 -3.59 4.68 -7.68
CA ALA A 214 -2.72 4.99 -6.55
C ALA A 214 -2.31 3.73 -5.75
N ASP A 215 -3.03 2.62 -5.93
CA ASP A 215 -2.71 1.32 -5.34
C ASP A 215 -1.38 0.75 -5.83
N TYR A 216 -0.96 1.08 -7.06
CA TYR A 216 0.34 0.67 -7.57
C TYR A 216 1.49 1.36 -6.82
N GLU A 217 1.36 2.66 -6.53
CA GLU A 217 2.34 3.41 -5.72
C GLU A 217 2.48 2.80 -4.32
N LEU A 218 1.35 2.48 -3.68
CA LEU A 218 1.31 1.83 -2.37
C LEU A 218 1.97 0.46 -2.36
N ARG A 219 1.73 -0.35 -3.39
CA ARG A 219 2.31 -1.70 -3.49
C ARG A 219 3.80 -1.67 -3.71
N GLN A 220 4.32 -0.67 -4.43
CA GLN A 220 5.77 -0.46 -4.52
C GLN A 220 6.35 -0.14 -3.15
N LEU A 221 5.75 0.80 -2.41
CA LEU A 221 6.20 1.14 -1.06
C LEU A 221 6.18 -0.09 -0.15
N HIS A 222 5.08 -0.85 -0.17
CA HIS A 222 4.98 -2.09 0.60
C HIS A 222 6.05 -3.11 0.21
N TRP A 223 6.30 -3.29 -1.09
CA TRP A 223 7.28 -4.25 -1.59
C TRP A 223 8.71 -3.88 -1.16
N PHE A 224 9.12 -2.62 -1.34
CA PHE A 224 10.44 -2.14 -0.90
C PHE A 224 10.63 -2.19 0.61
N SER A 225 9.56 -2.02 1.39
CA SER A 225 9.66 -2.20 2.85
C SER A 225 9.80 -3.67 3.28
N ARG A 226 9.33 -4.62 2.48
CA ARG A 226 9.30 -6.05 2.84
C ARG A 226 10.44 -6.87 2.26
N HIS A 227 10.82 -6.54 1.04
CA HIS A 227 11.80 -7.28 0.24
C HIS A 227 13.05 -6.44 -0.03
N GLY A 228 13.10 -5.20 0.47
CA GLY A 228 14.25 -4.32 0.38
C GLY A 228 14.66 -3.79 1.75
N ASP A 229 15.67 -2.91 1.76
CA ASP A 229 16.22 -2.28 2.97
C ASP A 229 15.45 -1.00 3.37
N GLY A 230 14.18 -0.91 2.98
CA GLY A 230 13.29 0.21 3.27
C GLY A 230 13.46 1.41 2.33
N PHE A 231 13.43 2.62 2.90
CA PHE A 231 13.40 3.88 2.18
C PHE A 231 14.62 4.75 2.51
N CYS A 232 15.12 5.47 1.52
CA CYS A 232 16.06 6.58 1.73
C CYS A 232 15.30 7.90 1.52
N GLU A 233 15.04 8.62 2.60
CA GLU A 233 14.34 9.90 2.54
C GLU A 233 15.32 11.02 2.16
N VAL A 234 14.93 11.83 1.19
CA VAL A 234 15.68 13.01 0.76
C VAL A 234 14.82 14.24 0.98
N ASP A 235 15.28 15.13 1.84
CA ASP A 235 14.59 16.39 2.13
C ASP A 235 14.74 17.36 0.94
N LEU A 236 13.64 17.60 0.25
CA LEU A 236 13.57 18.54 -0.86
C LEU A 236 13.17 19.94 -0.35
N ARG A 237 13.62 20.98 -1.05
CA ARG A 237 13.33 22.37 -0.66
C ARG A 237 11.91 22.79 -1.11
N GLY A 238 11.29 23.68 -0.33
CA GLY A 238 9.99 24.27 -0.64
C GLY A 238 8.81 23.59 0.05
N ASP A 239 7.68 24.28 0.13
CA ASP A 239 6.45 23.75 0.75
C ASP A 239 5.77 22.76 -0.22
N LEU A 240 5.22 21.68 0.32
CA LEU A 240 4.44 20.71 -0.45
C LEU A 240 3.07 21.35 -0.73
N PRO A 241 2.53 21.33 -1.97
CA PRO A 241 1.18 21.82 -2.23
C PRO A 241 0.15 20.87 -1.60
N HIS A 242 -0.12 21.11 -0.32
CA HIS A 242 -1.20 20.65 0.55
C HIS A 242 -1.50 19.14 0.63
N ALA A 243 -1.89 18.73 1.85
CA ALA A 243 -2.37 17.43 2.34
C ALA A 243 -3.39 16.64 1.49
N ARG A 244 -3.84 17.15 0.33
CA ARG A 244 -4.77 16.47 -0.59
C ARG A 244 -4.17 15.22 -1.22
N LYS A 245 -2.85 15.19 -1.53
CA LYS A 245 -2.20 14.04 -2.17
C LYS A 245 -2.10 12.85 -1.21
N ASN A 246 -1.57 13.07 0.00
CA ASN A 246 -1.53 12.07 1.08
C ASN A 246 -2.91 11.52 1.41
N ARG A 247 -3.92 12.40 1.48
CA ARG A 247 -5.31 11.99 1.70
C ARG A 247 -5.82 11.05 0.62
N ARG A 248 -5.52 11.28 -0.66
CA ARG A 248 -5.96 10.38 -1.75
C ARG A 248 -5.28 9.02 -1.66
N ILE A 249 -3.97 8.99 -1.46
CA ILE A 249 -3.20 7.73 -1.29
C ILE A 249 -3.80 6.90 -0.15
N VAL A 250 -4.07 7.51 1.01
CA VAL A 250 -4.65 6.82 2.18
C VAL A 250 -6.10 6.44 1.97
N LEU A 251 -6.93 7.31 1.39
CA LEU A 251 -8.31 6.97 1.06
C LEU A 251 -8.34 5.80 0.07
N ASP A 252 -7.38 5.71 -0.83
CA ASP A 252 -7.23 4.61 -1.77
C ASP A 252 -6.71 3.32 -1.08
N SER A 253 -5.77 3.42 -0.12
CA SER A 253 -5.37 2.29 0.76
C SER A 253 -6.55 1.77 1.57
N VAL A 254 -7.29 2.67 2.21
CA VAL A 254 -8.48 2.35 2.98
C VAL A 254 -9.49 1.71 2.04
N ARG A 255 -9.72 2.22 0.82
CA ARG A 255 -10.61 1.60 -0.18
C ARG A 255 -10.25 0.18 -0.52
N LEU A 256 -8.96 -0.15 -0.64
CA LEU A 256 -8.51 -1.51 -0.88
C LEU A 256 -8.93 -2.46 0.26
N HIS A 257 -8.87 -1.97 1.50
CA HIS A 257 -9.24 -2.73 2.71
C HIS A 257 -10.66 -2.45 3.22
N LEU A 258 -11.44 -1.58 2.56
CA LEU A 258 -12.73 -1.09 3.05
C LEU A 258 -13.73 -2.24 3.22
N ARG A 259 -13.65 -3.29 2.40
CA ARG A 259 -14.52 -4.47 2.57
C ARG A 259 -14.23 -5.19 3.88
N ALA A 260 -12.95 -5.39 4.21
CA ALA A 260 -12.55 -6.00 5.47
C ALA A 260 -12.89 -5.09 6.66
N ILE A 261 -12.60 -3.79 6.56
CA ILE A 261 -12.91 -2.81 7.62
C ILE A 261 -14.42 -2.74 7.87
N ARG A 262 -15.24 -2.67 6.82
CA ARG A 262 -16.70 -2.65 6.96
C ARG A 262 -17.23 -3.95 7.57
N PHE A 263 -16.66 -5.09 7.22
CA PHE A 263 -17.02 -6.39 7.79
C PHE A 263 -16.62 -6.51 9.28
N THR A 264 -15.43 -6.07 9.64
CA THR A 264 -14.99 -6.04 11.04
C THR A 264 -15.85 -5.07 11.85
N GLY A 265 -16.09 -3.87 11.32
CA GLY A 265 -16.92 -2.86 11.97
C GLY A 265 -18.38 -3.30 12.16
N SER A 266 -18.99 -3.93 11.14
CA SER A 266 -20.35 -4.48 11.26
C SER A 266 -20.42 -5.61 12.29
N SER A 267 -19.40 -6.48 12.31
CA SER A 267 -19.32 -7.58 13.27
C SER A 267 -19.14 -7.06 14.70
N MET A 268 -18.24 -6.10 14.93
CA MET A 268 -18.05 -5.48 16.25
C MET A 268 -19.31 -4.78 16.76
N PHE A 269 -19.98 -4.01 15.90
CA PHE A 269 -21.23 -3.33 16.26
C PHE A 269 -22.33 -4.33 16.63
N SER A 270 -22.45 -5.42 15.86
CA SER A 270 -23.46 -6.46 16.11
C SER A 270 -23.17 -7.24 17.39
N SER A 271 -21.90 -7.54 17.69
CA SER A 271 -21.49 -8.15 18.96
C SER A 271 -21.78 -7.24 20.16
N LEU A 272 -21.58 -5.92 20.02
CA LEU A 272 -21.89 -4.97 21.08
C LEU A 272 -23.40 -4.88 21.33
N LEU A 273 -24.21 -4.84 20.26
CA LEU A 273 -25.67 -4.91 20.37
C LEU A 273 -26.13 -6.21 21.04
N GLU A 274 -25.56 -7.35 20.63
CA GLU A 274 -25.86 -8.64 21.24
C GLU A 274 -25.60 -8.62 22.75
N TYR A 275 -24.42 -8.15 23.16
CA TYR A 275 -24.04 -8.08 24.56
C TYR A 275 -24.97 -7.15 25.36
N GLY A 276 -25.31 -5.98 24.80
CA GLY A 276 -26.26 -5.06 25.42
C GLY A 276 -27.65 -5.67 25.61
N VAL A 277 -28.18 -6.36 24.59
CA VAL A 277 -29.46 -7.08 24.67
C VAL A 277 -29.40 -8.20 25.70
N PHE A 278 -28.30 -8.95 25.76
CA PHE A 278 -28.11 -9.98 26.78
C PHE A 278 -28.13 -9.40 28.20
N CYS A 279 -27.39 -8.32 28.46
CA CYS A 279 -27.37 -7.67 29.77
C CYS A 279 -28.76 -7.17 30.19
N LEU A 280 -29.49 -6.56 29.25
CA LEU A 280 -30.85 -6.06 29.50
C LEU A 280 -31.81 -7.20 29.84
N LEU A 281 -31.82 -8.25 29.02
CA LEU A 281 -32.67 -9.41 29.23
C LEU A 281 -32.32 -10.14 30.51
N HIS A 282 -31.03 -10.35 30.79
CA HIS A 282 -30.59 -10.96 32.04
C HIS A 282 -31.05 -10.15 33.25
N TYR A 283 -30.94 -8.82 33.22
CA TYR A 283 -31.39 -7.97 34.33
C TYR A 283 -32.90 -8.12 34.60
N PHE A 284 -33.75 -8.09 33.57
CA PHE A 284 -35.21 -8.18 33.74
C PHE A 284 -35.73 -9.59 34.01
N LEU A 285 -35.10 -10.63 33.45
CA LEU A 285 -35.57 -12.01 33.57
C LEU A 285 -35.03 -12.74 34.80
N ARG A 286 -33.96 -12.22 35.42
CA ARG A 286 -33.32 -12.84 36.59
C ARG A 286 -34.26 -12.98 37.78
N ASP A 287 -35.12 -12.00 38.02
CA ASP A 287 -35.99 -11.98 39.20
C ASP A 287 -37.28 -12.82 39.01
N GLY A 288 -37.73 -12.99 37.75
CA GLY A 288 -39.00 -13.67 37.44
C GLY A 288 -38.88 -15.17 37.10
N LEU A 289 -37.74 -15.62 36.57
CA LEU A 289 -37.54 -17.00 36.10
C LEU A 289 -36.11 -17.47 36.39
N PRO A 290 -35.80 -17.96 37.60
CA PRO A 290 -34.48 -18.46 37.93
C PRO A 290 -34.05 -19.59 36.97
N HIS A 291 -32.82 -19.52 36.47
CA HIS A 291 -32.19 -20.41 35.48
C HIS A 291 -32.78 -20.43 34.06
N THR A 292 -34.10 -20.30 33.91
CA THR A 292 -34.75 -20.29 32.57
C THR A 292 -34.59 -18.93 31.89
N GLY A 293 -34.58 -17.85 32.67
CA GLY A 293 -34.37 -16.48 32.17
C GLY A 293 -33.02 -16.29 31.49
N ASP A 294 -31.96 -16.93 32.01
CA ASP A 294 -30.61 -16.84 31.43
C ASP A 294 -30.51 -17.53 30.07
N ALA A 295 -31.12 -18.72 29.95
CA ALA A 295 -31.16 -19.45 28.69
C ALA A 295 -31.93 -18.66 27.61
N ILE A 296 -33.08 -18.08 27.98
CA ILE A 296 -33.88 -17.24 27.09
C ILE A 296 -33.09 -15.99 26.68
N ALA A 297 -32.45 -15.31 27.62
CA ALA A 297 -31.64 -14.12 27.33
C ALA A 297 -30.51 -14.42 26.34
N ILE A 298 -29.88 -15.58 26.44
CA ILE A 298 -28.78 -15.99 25.55
C ILE A 298 -29.28 -16.33 24.15
N VAL A 299 -30.37 -17.07 24.03
CA VAL A 299 -30.94 -17.42 22.71
C VAL A 299 -31.44 -16.17 22.01
N VAL A 300 -32.20 -15.31 22.70
CA VAL A 300 -32.80 -14.12 22.10
C VAL A 300 -31.73 -13.09 21.71
N SER A 301 -30.76 -12.81 22.58
CA SER A 301 -29.66 -11.91 22.24
C SER A 301 -28.89 -12.41 21.02
N ARG A 302 -28.56 -13.71 20.95
CA ARG A 302 -27.84 -14.31 19.82
C ARG A 302 -28.61 -14.24 18.50
N LEU A 303 -29.92 -14.48 18.53
CA LEU A 303 -30.75 -14.34 17.33
C LEU A 303 -30.76 -12.90 16.80
N LEU A 304 -30.91 -11.92 17.71
CA LEU A 304 -30.92 -10.50 17.35
C LEU A 304 -29.55 -10.01 16.89
N GLY A 305 -28.47 -10.36 17.60
CA GLY A 305 -27.10 -9.99 17.27
C GLY A 305 -26.66 -10.54 15.92
N ASN A 306 -26.80 -11.85 15.72
CA ASN A 306 -26.47 -12.50 14.44
C ASN A 306 -27.37 -11.98 13.31
N GLY A 307 -28.67 -11.79 13.57
CA GLY A 307 -29.62 -11.26 12.58
C GLY A 307 -29.24 -9.86 12.10
N CYS A 308 -28.93 -8.95 13.03
CA CYS A 308 -28.41 -7.61 12.73
C CYS A 308 -27.10 -7.69 11.94
N ASN A 309 -26.16 -8.56 12.34
CA ASN A 309 -24.89 -8.73 11.63
C ASN A 309 -25.11 -9.17 10.18
N TYR A 310 -26.01 -10.12 9.96
CA TYR A 310 -26.36 -10.60 8.62
C TYR A 310 -26.95 -9.52 7.73
N LEU A 311 -27.91 -8.75 8.26
CA LEU A 311 -28.57 -7.68 7.52
C LEU A 311 -27.58 -6.56 7.16
N ILE A 312 -26.74 -6.14 8.10
CA ILE A 312 -25.70 -5.13 7.86
C ILE A 312 -24.68 -5.64 6.83
N ASN A 313 -24.25 -6.90 6.93
CA ASN A 313 -23.32 -7.48 5.97
C ASN A 313 -23.92 -7.57 4.56
N CYS A 314 -25.17 -7.99 4.42
CA CYS A 314 -25.84 -8.05 3.11
C CYS A 314 -26.03 -6.66 2.49
N ARG A 315 -26.51 -5.69 3.28
CA ARG A 315 -26.89 -4.35 2.79
C ARG A 315 -25.68 -3.43 2.60
N PHE A 316 -24.74 -3.43 3.55
CA PHE A 316 -23.68 -2.42 3.65
C PHE A 316 -22.31 -2.94 3.20
N VAL A 317 -21.94 -4.18 3.56
CA VAL A 317 -20.61 -4.74 3.27
C VAL A 317 -20.55 -5.34 1.87
N PHE A 318 -21.48 -6.24 1.55
CA PHE A 318 -21.48 -6.99 0.31
C PHE A 318 -22.40 -6.41 -0.76
N ARG A 319 -23.34 -5.53 -0.38
CA ARG A 319 -24.34 -4.91 -1.27
C ARG A 319 -25.04 -5.94 -2.17
N ARG A 320 -25.42 -7.09 -1.58
CA ARG A 320 -26.08 -8.20 -2.28
C ARG A 320 -27.45 -8.45 -1.65
N LYS A 321 -28.40 -8.91 -2.47
CA LYS A 321 -29.69 -9.40 -1.97
C LYS A 321 -29.44 -10.74 -1.24
N PRO A 322 -30.17 -11.02 -0.15
CA PRO A 322 -30.06 -12.29 0.56
C PRO A 322 -30.44 -13.45 -0.37
N ASP A 323 -29.51 -14.37 -0.58
CA ASP A 323 -29.70 -15.59 -1.37
C ASP A 323 -29.97 -16.80 -0.44
N ARG A 324 -30.71 -17.81 -0.91
CA ARG A 324 -31.07 -19.00 -0.14
C ARG A 324 -29.85 -19.72 0.45
N LYS A 325 -28.74 -19.78 -0.30
CA LYS A 325 -27.47 -20.35 0.20
C LYS A 325 -26.85 -19.50 1.31
N SER A 326 -26.95 -18.18 1.22
CA SER A 326 -26.43 -17.25 2.23
C SER A 326 -27.24 -17.30 3.52
N VAL A 327 -28.57 -17.41 3.41
CA VAL A 327 -29.47 -17.59 4.57
C VAL A 327 -29.22 -18.94 5.24
N PHE A 328 -29.00 -20.01 4.47
CA PHE A 328 -28.65 -21.32 5.04
C PHE A 328 -27.31 -21.30 5.77
N GLN A 329 -26.27 -20.71 5.17
CA GLN A 329 -24.97 -20.54 5.82
C GLN A 329 -25.08 -19.71 7.11
N PHE A 330 -25.92 -18.69 7.11
CA PHE A 330 -26.22 -17.88 8.29
C PHE A 330 -26.96 -18.68 9.38
N ALA A 331 -27.95 -19.50 9.00
CA ALA A 331 -28.69 -20.35 9.94
C ALA A 331 -27.77 -21.39 10.60
N VAL A 332 -26.87 -22.02 9.81
CA VAL A 332 -25.85 -22.95 10.33
C VAL A 332 -24.91 -22.22 11.29
N LEU A 333 -24.39 -21.04 10.92
CA LEU A 333 -23.51 -20.27 11.80
C LEU A 333 -24.20 -19.88 13.12
N THR A 334 -25.44 -19.40 13.04
CA THR A 334 -26.24 -19.02 14.21
C THR A 334 -26.52 -20.23 15.10
N GLY A 335 -26.90 -21.37 14.51
CA GLY A 335 -27.14 -22.62 15.23
C GLY A 335 -25.88 -23.15 15.93
N THR A 336 -24.73 -23.14 15.25
CA THR A 336 -23.45 -23.53 15.86
C THR A 336 -23.04 -22.61 17.01
N SER A 337 -23.28 -21.30 16.88
CA SER A 337 -23.02 -20.33 17.93
C SER A 337 -23.90 -20.56 19.16
N ILE A 338 -25.20 -20.80 18.97
CA ILE A 338 -26.13 -21.12 20.06
C ILE A 338 -25.74 -22.43 20.75
N GLY A 339 -25.40 -23.47 19.97
CA GLY A 339 -24.94 -24.75 20.51
C GLY A 339 -23.68 -24.62 21.36
N LEU A 340 -22.69 -23.84 20.90
CA LEU A 340 -21.45 -23.61 21.66
C LEU A 340 -21.71 -22.84 22.96
N CYS A 341 -22.59 -21.83 22.93
CA CYS A 341 -23.00 -21.10 24.13
C CYS A 341 -23.71 -22.04 25.12
N ALA A 342 -24.58 -22.94 24.65
CA ALA A 342 -25.28 -23.90 25.50
C ALA A 342 -24.31 -24.88 26.19
N VAL A 343 -23.32 -25.41 25.45
CA VAL A 343 -22.26 -26.26 26.02
C VAL A 343 -21.45 -25.49 27.08
N MET A 344 -21.12 -24.22 26.82
CA MET A 344 -20.34 -23.43 27.78
C MET A 344 -21.12 -23.10 29.06
N LEU A 345 -22.44 -22.86 28.97
CA LEU A 345 -23.32 -22.70 30.14
C LEU A 345 -23.48 -23.99 30.94
N TYR A 346 -23.47 -25.15 30.26
CA TYR A 346 -23.48 -26.44 30.94
C TYR A 346 -22.19 -26.68 31.72
N LEU A 347 -21.03 -26.37 31.11
CA LEU A 347 -19.72 -26.43 31.78
C LEU A 347 -19.61 -25.42 32.94
N TRP A 348 -20.30 -24.28 32.84
CA TRP A 348 -20.41 -23.30 33.91
C TRP A 348 -21.11 -23.83 35.16
N LYS A 349 -22.23 -24.56 35.00
CA LYS A 349 -22.93 -25.21 36.13
C LYS A 349 -22.03 -26.16 36.94
N LEU A 350 -20.99 -26.70 36.31
CA LEU A 350 -20.03 -27.61 36.94
C LEU A 350 -18.89 -26.88 37.69
N THR A 351 -18.61 -25.61 37.36
CA THR A 351 -17.40 -24.90 37.83
C THR A 351 -17.68 -23.69 38.72
N GLY A 352 -18.92 -23.15 38.75
CA GLY A 352 -19.34 -22.11 39.69
C GLY A 352 -18.80 -20.70 39.44
N TRP A 353 -18.29 -20.42 38.24
CA TRP A 353 -17.76 -19.09 37.88
C TRP A 353 -18.87 -18.02 37.77
N PRO A 354 -18.58 -16.73 37.56
CA PRO A 354 -19.62 -15.76 37.20
C PRO A 354 -20.09 -15.95 35.74
N VAL A 355 -21.40 -16.06 35.50
CA VAL A 355 -22.02 -16.21 34.15
C VAL A 355 -21.47 -15.23 33.11
N PRO A 356 -21.24 -13.93 33.42
CA PRO A 356 -20.72 -12.97 32.44
C PRO A 356 -19.32 -13.30 31.92
N LEU A 357 -18.43 -13.82 32.77
CA LEU A 357 -17.06 -14.18 32.37
C LEU A 357 -17.06 -15.40 31.45
N CYS A 358 -17.89 -16.40 31.74
CA CYS A 358 -18.05 -17.58 30.90
C CYS A 358 -18.63 -17.22 29.53
N LYS A 359 -19.54 -16.23 29.45
CA LYS A 359 -20.04 -15.70 28.17
C LYS A 359 -18.92 -15.09 27.34
N ILE A 360 -18.04 -14.28 27.93
CA ILE A 360 -16.91 -13.67 27.20
C ILE A 360 -16.01 -14.76 26.59
N LEU A 361 -15.67 -15.80 27.37
CA LEU A 361 -14.87 -16.93 26.87
C LEU A 361 -15.59 -17.73 25.78
N ALA A 362 -16.89 -17.96 25.93
CA ALA A 362 -17.72 -18.60 24.90
C ALA A 362 -17.71 -17.78 23.60
N ASP A 363 -17.87 -16.47 23.70
CA ASP A 363 -17.93 -15.56 22.57
C ASP A 363 -16.57 -15.50 21.84
N LEU A 364 -15.44 -15.56 22.57
CA LEU A 364 -14.09 -15.70 22.02
C LEU A 364 -13.90 -17.03 21.28
N CYS A 365 -14.36 -18.15 21.83
CA CYS A 365 -14.29 -19.46 21.18
C CYS A 365 -15.17 -19.51 19.92
N VAL A 366 -16.41 -18.99 19.98
CA VAL A 366 -17.29 -18.88 18.82
C VAL A 366 -16.65 -18.02 17.75
N PHE A 367 -16.04 -16.90 18.12
CA PHE A 367 -15.33 -16.02 17.19
C PHE A 367 -14.16 -16.75 16.51
N ALA A 368 -13.33 -17.47 17.27
CA ALA A 368 -12.21 -18.23 16.73
C ALA A 368 -12.65 -19.33 15.76
N VAL A 369 -13.67 -20.12 16.14
CA VAL A 369 -14.23 -21.17 15.28
C VAL A 369 -14.87 -20.57 14.03
N SER A 370 -15.66 -19.51 14.18
CA SER A 370 -16.28 -18.79 13.05
C SER A 370 -15.21 -18.26 12.09
N TYR A 371 -14.14 -17.67 12.62
CA TYR A 371 -13.02 -17.19 11.81
C TYR A 371 -12.32 -18.34 11.06
N LEU A 372 -12.04 -19.46 11.72
CA LEU A 372 -11.40 -20.63 11.09
C LEU A 372 -12.27 -21.26 9.99
N VAL A 373 -13.57 -21.38 10.24
CA VAL A 373 -14.55 -21.92 9.28
C VAL A 373 -14.67 -20.98 8.08
N GLN A 374 -14.86 -19.68 8.31
CA GLN A 374 -15.02 -18.71 7.24
C GLN A 374 -13.72 -18.54 6.42
N SER A 375 -12.56 -18.47 7.07
CA SER A 375 -11.26 -18.35 6.40
C SER A 375 -10.93 -19.57 5.52
N LYS A 376 -11.23 -20.78 5.99
CA LYS A 376 -10.91 -22.03 5.24
C LYS A 376 -11.96 -22.45 4.22
N LEU A 377 -13.25 -22.19 4.45
CA LEU A 377 -14.34 -22.66 3.58
C LEU A 377 -14.90 -21.57 2.66
N ILE A 378 -14.95 -20.31 3.11
CA ILE A 378 -15.60 -19.21 2.35
C ILE A 378 -14.58 -18.37 1.60
N PHE A 379 -13.40 -18.10 2.21
CA PHE A 379 -12.35 -17.28 1.61
C PHE A 379 -11.25 -18.04 0.88
N ARG A 380 -11.41 -19.36 0.70
CA ARG A 380 -10.51 -20.14 -0.16
C ARG A 380 -10.55 -19.54 -1.56
N ARG A 381 -9.52 -18.75 -1.90
CA ARG A 381 -9.30 -18.20 -3.24
C ARG A 381 -9.54 -19.34 -4.22
N LYS A 382 -10.60 -19.23 -5.02
CA LYS A 382 -10.64 -19.97 -6.28
C LYS A 382 -9.45 -19.45 -7.07
N ASN A 383 -8.33 -20.17 -7.02
CA ASN A 383 -7.31 -20.07 -8.05
C ASN A 383 -8.05 -20.35 -9.35
N LYS A 384 -8.44 -19.28 -10.04
CA LYS A 384 -8.88 -19.35 -11.41
C LYS A 384 -7.63 -19.82 -12.14
N LYS A 385 -7.57 -21.12 -12.46
CA LYS A 385 -6.58 -21.67 -13.37
C LYS A 385 -6.58 -20.74 -14.58
N ARG A 386 -5.42 -20.17 -14.89
CA ARG A 386 -5.12 -19.70 -16.24
C ARG A 386 -5.26 -20.96 -17.10
N GLU A 387 -6.32 -21.03 -17.89
CA GLU A 387 -6.33 -21.96 -19.01
C GLU A 387 -5.39 -21.40 -20.10
N PRO A 388 -4.68 -22.30 -20.80
CA PRO A 388 -3.57 -21.96 -21.69
C PRO A 388 -3.96 -21.07 -22.88
#